data_AF-T1EI82-F1
#
_entry.id   AF-T1EI82-F1
#
_cell.length_a   1.000
_cell.length_b   1.000
_cell.length_c   1.000
_cell.angle_alpha   90.00
_cell.angle_beta   90.00
_cell.angle_gamma   90.00
#
_symmetry.space_group_name_H-M   'P 1'
#
loop_
_entity.id
_entity.type
_entity.pdbx_description
1 polymer ?
#
loop_
_entity_poly.entity_id
_entity_poly.type
_entity_poly.pdbx_seq_one_letter_code
_entity_poly.pdbx_strand_id
1 'polypeptide(L)'
;ELEDFARHFKQSRIRLGYTQADVGQTLGDLYGSLFSQTTICRFEALQLSVRNMTKLKPLMEKWLEDVDKNNLDAKSPSTFQFCTKQRKKRTSIDSLTRKILENEFRMKNKPTAREIAKIANNLQKERETIRIWFCNRRQKEKRI
;
A
#
# COMPACT_ATOMS: atom_id res chain seq x y z
N GLU A 1 -6.11 21.36 -10.37
CA GLU A 1 -7.04 20.54 -9.55
C GLU A 1 -6.36 19.51 -8.64
N LEU A 2 -5.74 18.44 -9.15
CA LEU A 2 -5.11 17.42 -8.28
C LEU A 2 -3.90 17.97 -7.50
N GLU A 3 -3.11 18.83 -8.13
CA GLU A 3 -1.95 19.46 -7.52
C GLU A 3 -2.37 20.43 -6.40
N ASP A 4 -3.38 21.25 -6.68
CA ASP A 4 -3.96 22.18 -5.70
C ASP A 4 -4.53 21.43 -4.52
N PHE A 5 -5.26 20.33 -4.79
CA PHE A 5 -5.79 19.46 -3.75
C PHE A 5 -4.69 18.84 -2.89
N ALA A 6 -3.65 18.26 -3.49
CA ALA A 6 -2.55 17.64 -2.74
C ALA A 6 -1.82 18.66 -1.84
N ARG A 7 -1.63 19.88 -2.34
CA ARG A 7 -1.03 20.98 -1.58
C ARG A 7 -1.94 21.41 -0.43
N HIS A 8 -3.22 21.61 -0.69
CA HIS A 8 -4.21 21.97 0.33
C HIS A 8 -4.31 20.89 1.41
N PHE A 9 -4.40 19.62 1.01
CA PHE A 9 -4.44 18.47 1.91
C PHE A 9 -3.24 18.45 2.86
N LYS A 10 -2.02 18.62 2.33
CA LYS A 10 -0.81 18.67 3.13
C LYS A 10 -0.83 19.83 4.14
N GLN A 11 -1.25 21.03 3.71
CA GLN A 11 -1.35 22.20 4.57
C GLN A 11 -2.37 21.99 5.70
N SER A 12 -3.57 21.51 5.37
CA SER A 12 -4.63 21.23 6.35
C SER A 12 -4.19 20.16 7.34
N ARG A 13 -3.56 19.06 6.88
CA ARG A 13 -3.02 18.03 7.76
C ARG A 13 -2.01 18.58 8.76
N ILE A 14 -1.03 19.39 8.29
CA ILE A 14 -0.01 19.99 9.16
C ILE A 14 -0.64 20.98 10.13
N ARG A 15 -1.57 21.82 9.67
CA ARG A 15 -2.30 22.79 10.49
C ARG A 15 -3.09 22.11 11.61
N LEU A 16 -3.70 20.96 11.33
CA LEU A 16 -4.45 20.14 12.29
C LEU A 16 -3.53 19.26 13.16
N GLY A 17 -2.22 19.27 12.93
CA GLY A 17 -1.24 18.54 13.75
C GLY A 17 -1.22 17.03 13.54
N TYR A 18 -1.71 16.52 12.41
CA TYR A 18 -1.70 15.08 12.10
C TYR A 18 -0.41 14.68 11.38
N THR A 19 0.18 13.55 11.79
CA THR A 19 1.25 12.92 11.01
C THR A 19 0.67 12.18 9.80
N GLN A 20 1.50 11.89 8.81
CA GLN A 20 1.10 11.07 7.67
C GLN A 20 0.71 9.63 8.09
N ALA A 21 1.25 9.13 9.20
CA ALA A 21 0.87 7.84 9.76
C ALA A 21 -0.53 7.91 10.38
N ASP A 22 -0.82 8.97 11.15
CA ASP A 22 -2.14 9.18 11.77
C ASP A 22 -3.23 9.25 10.72
N VAL A 23 -3.02 10.03 9.65
CA VAL A 23 -3.96 10.09 8.51
C VAL A 23 -4.20 8.70 7.92
N GLY A 24 -3.14 7.91 7.70
CA GLY A 24 -3.27 6.57 7.15
C GLY A 24 -4.03 5.61 8.06
N GLN A 25 -3.89 5.79 9.38
CA GLN A 25 -4.59 5.02 10.41
C GLN A 25 -6.07 5.43 10.48
N THR A 26 -6.37 6.72 10.63
CA THR A 26 -7.74 7.25 10.71
C THR A 26 -8.54 6.93 9.45
N LEU A 27 -7.95 7.03 8.25
CA LEU A 27 -8.58 6.59 7.01
C LEU A 27 -8.91 5.09 7.01
N GLY A 28 -8.05 4.28 7.64
CA GLY A 28 -8.28 2.86 7.82
C GLY A 28 -9.42 2.56 8.77
N ASP A 29 -9.50 3.30 9.88
CA ASP A 29 -10.55 3.13 10.89
C ASP A 29 -11.91 3.61 10.37
N LEU A 30 -11.96 4.77 9.69
CA LEU A 30 -13.20 5.35 9.18
C LEU A 30 -13.74 4.66 7.92
N TYR A 31 -12.85 4.27 6.99
CA TYR A 31 -13.25 3.80 5.66
C TYR A 31 -12.77 2.38 5.32
N GLY A 32 -12.14 1.69 6.26
CA GLY A 32 -11.71 0.30 6.11
C GLY A 32 -10.52 0.08 5.15
N SER A 33 -9.85 1.16 4.72
CA SER A 33 -8.70 1.11 3.81
C SER A 33 -7.44 1.66 4.47
N LEU A 34 -6.67 0.78 5.11
CA LEU A 34 -5.42 1.16 5.79
C LEU A 34 -4.36 1.62 4.79
N PHE A 35 -4.00 2.90 4.90
CA PHE A 35 -2.89 3.47 4.14
C PHE A 35 -1.62 3.54 4.98
N SER A 36 -0.47 3.43 4.33
CA SER A 36 0.83 3.65 4.99
C SER A 36 1.17 5.12 4.99
N GLN A 37 1.99 5.56 5.95
CA GLN A 37 2.70 6.83 5.87
C GLN A 37 3.30 7.07 4.47
N THR A 38 3.95 6.07 3.88
CA THR A 38 4.52 6.17 2.53
C THR A 38 3.47 6.45 1.44
N THR A 39 2.24 5.96 1.60
CA THR A 39 1.16 6.23 0.64
C THR A 39 0.74 7.69 0.72
N ILE A 40 0.54 8.22 1.93
CA ILE A 40 0.19 9.62 2.15
C ILE A 40 1.32 10.52 1.66
N CYS A 41 2.56 10.19 1.98
CA CYS A 41 3.74 10.93 1.50
C CYS A 41 3.80 11.02 -0.03
N ARG A 42 3.60 9.89 -0.75
CA ARG A 42 3.62 9.89 -2.22
C ARG A 42 2.43 10.61 -2.82
N PHE A 43 1.28 10.61 -2.16
CA PHE A 43 0.11 11.39 -2.57
C PHE A 43 0.39 12.89 -2.47
N GLU A 44 0.90 13.36 -1.33
CA GLU A 44 1.27 14.76 -1.11
C GLU A 44 2.38 15.25 -2.05
N ALA A 45 3.31 14.37 -2.41
CA ALA A 45 4.41 14.67 -3.31
C ALA A 45 4.06 14.49 -4.80
N LEU A 46 2.81 14.16 -5.14
CA LEU A 46 2.36 13.87 -6.51
C LEU A 46 3.17 12.74 -7.20
N GLN A 47 3.71 11.82 -6.42
CA GLN A 47 4.56 10.70 -6.87
C GLN A 47 3.77 9.42 -7.14
N LEU A 48 2.44 9.52 -7.26
CA LEU A 48 1.56 8.44 -7.69
C LEU A 48 1.12 8.69 -9.12
N SER A 49 0.76 7.63 -9.85
CA SER A 49 0.14 7.79 -11.16
C SER A 49 -1.15 8.57 -11.06
N VAL A 50 -1.52 9.32 -12.11
CA VAL A 50 -2.76 10.10 -12.17
C VAL A 50 -3.98 9.24 -11.81
N ARG A 51 -4.07 8.02 -12.36
CA ARG A 51 -5.13 7.07 -12.02
C ARG A 51 -5.20 6.74 -10.53
N ASN A 52 -4.06 6.57 -9.86
CA ASN A 52 -4.02 6.30 -8.42
C ASN A 52 -4.37 7.57 -7.62
N MET A 53 -3.89 8.73 -8.05
CA MET A 53 -4.23 10.02 -7.45
C MET A 53 -5.74 10.26 -7.48
N THR A 54 -6.38 10.11 -8.65
CA THR A 54 -7.83 10.27 -8.82
C THR A 54 -8.63 9.29 -7.97
N LYS A 55 -8.12 8.06 -7.76
CA LYS A 55 -8.77 7.07 -6.90
C LYS A 55 -8.68 7.43 -5.41
N LEU A 56 -7.57 8.04 -4.99
CA LEU A 56 -7.33 8.39 -3.58
C LEU A 56 -7.93 9.75 -3.19
N LYS A 57 -8.00 10.70 -4.11
CA LYS A 57 -8.55 12.05 -3.90
C LYS A 57 -9.88 12.04 -3.11
N PRO A 58 -10.94 11.30 -3.49
CA PRO A 58 -12.21 11.36 -2.77
C PRO A 58 -12.12 10.85 -1.31
N LEU A 59 -11.19 9.94 -1.01
CA LEU A 59 -10.97 9.47 0.37
C LEU A 59 -10.27 10.54 1.22
N MET A 60 -9.32 11.26 0.62
CA MET A 60 -8.59 12.35 1.27
C MET A 60 -9.49 13.58 1.49
N GLU A 61 -10.36 13.89 0.52
CA GLU A 61 -11.38 14.94 0.63
C GLU A 61 -12.33 14.66 1.78
N LYS A 62 -12.90 13.44 1.80
CA LYS A 62 -13.84 13.05 2.86
C LYS A 62 -13.20 13.11 4.25
N TRP A 63 -11.94 12.68 4.37
CA TRP A 63 -11.22 12.78 5.65
C TRP A 63 -11.02 14.23 6.10
N LEU A 64 -10.68 15.15 5.18
CA LEU A 64 -10.57 16.57 5.51
C LEU A 64 -11.90 17.13 6.01
N GLU A 65 -13.01 16.82 5.31
CA GLU A 65 -14.34 17.27 5.72
C GLU A 65 -14.74 16.74 7.11
N ASP A 66 -14.46 15.45 7.37
CA ASP A 66 -14.83 14.81 8.63
C ASP A 66 -14.02 15.37 9.81
N VAL A 67 -12.72 15.66 9.61
CA VAL A 67 -11.87 16.24 10.67
C VAL A 67 -12.21 17.72 10.91
N ASP A 68 -12.53 18.47 9.87
CA ASP A 68 -12.89 19.90 9.98
C ASP A 68 -14.25 20.11 10.65
N LYS A 69 -15.26 19.28 10.33
CA LYS A 69 -16.62 19.40 10.90
C LYS A 69 -16.72 18.99 12.36
N ASN A 70 -16.03 17.92 12.74
CA ASN A 70 -16.26 17.30 14.04
C ASN A 70 -15.34 17.84 15.14
N ASN A 71 -14.43 18.79 14.84
CA ASN A 71 -13.35 19.21 15.75
C ASN A 71 -12.72 17.98 16.42
N LEU A 72 -12.55 16.90 15.62
CA LEU A 72 -12.15 15.61 16.13
C LEU A 72 -10.76 15.79 16.70
N ASP A 73 -10.70 15.89 18.02
CA ASP A 73 -9.51 15.59 18.80
C ASP A 73 -9.28 14.08 18.65
N ALA A 74 -8.85 13.65 17.45
CA ALA A 74 -8.51 12.26 17.18
C ALA A 74 -7.25 11.80 17.93
N LYS A 75 -6.67 12.69 18.73
CA LYS A 75 -5.69 12.36 19.77
C LYS A 75 -6.33 11.69 20.99
N SER A 76 -7.66 11.75 21.13
CA SER A 76 -8.38 10.99 22.15
C SER A 76 -8.64 9.56 21.63
N PRO A 77 -8.11 8.52 22.29
CA PRO A 77 -8.24 7.13 21.86
C PRO A 77 -9.68 6.58 21.92
N SER A 78 -10.64 7.37 22.42
CA SER A 78 -12.01 6.95 22.72
C SER A 78 -12.98 7.02 21.54
N THR A 79 -12.65 7.74 20.45
CA THR A 79 -13.64 8.10 19.42
C THR A 79 -13.62 7.18 18.19
N PHE A 80 -12.54 6.45 17.94
CA PHE A 80 -12.42 5.59 16.75
C PHE A 80 -12.62 4.13 17.15
N GLN A 81 -13.84 3.65 16.95
CA GLN A 81 -14.18 2.23 17.09
C GLN A 81 -13.34 1.44 16.07
N PHE A 82 -12.30 0.77 16.58
CA PHE A 82 -11.27 0.08 15.80
C PHE A 82 -11.87 -0.87 14.76
N CYS A 83 -11.65 -0.56 13.48
CA CYS A 83 -11.85 -1.54 12.42
C CYS A 83 -10.67 -2.53 12.48
N THR A 84 -10.93 -3.77 12.90
CA THR A 84 -9.92 -4.84 13.07
C THR A 84 -9.31 -5.38 11.76
N LYS A 85 -9.52 -4.69 10.64
CA LYS A 85 -8.99 -5.12 9.34
C LYS A 85 -7.48 -4.91 9.29
N GLN A 86 -6.72 -5.95 9.61
CA GLN A 86 -5.27 -5.90 9.48
C GLN A 86 -4.86 -5.77 8.00
N ARG A 87 -4.04 -4.77 7.70
CA ARG A 87 -3.41 -4.64 6.38
C ARG A 87 -2.59 -5.90 6.08
N LYS A 88 -2.73 -6.44 4.87
CA LYS A 88 -1.85 -7.52 4.39
C LYS A 88 -0.39 -7.08 4.52
N LYS A 89 0.37 -7.77 5.38
CA LYS A 89 1.80 -7.55 5.55
C LYS A 89 2.51 -7.97 4.26
N ARG A 90 3.53 -7.20 3.87
CA ARG A 90 4.37 -7.54 2.73
C ARG A 90 5.22 -8.75 3.08
N THR A 91 5.16 -9.81 2.29
CA THR A 91 6.06 -10.96 2.43
C THR A 91 7.47 -10.54 2.06
N SER A 92 8.41 -10.65 2.99
CA SER A 92 9.84 -10.47 2.71
C SER A 92 10.38 -11.73 2.03
N ILE A 93 11.16 -11.54 0.97
CA ILE A 93 11.86 -12.62 0.28
C ILE A 93 13.34 -12.42 0.57
N ASP A 94 13.89 -13.33 1.37
CA ASP A 94 15.31 -13.36 1.74
C ASP A 94 16.22 -13.55 0.52
N SER A 95 17.51 -13.29 0.71
CA SER A 95 18.52 -13.32 -0.36
C SER A 95 18.67 -14.71 -0.99
N LEU A 96 18.60 -15.78 -0.20
CA LEU A 96 18.73 -17.16 -0.68
C LEU A 96 17.51 -17.54 -1.53
N THR A 97 16.31 -17.33 -1.00
CA THR A 97 15.04 -17.55 -1.73
C THR A 97 15.03 -16.77 -3.03
N ARG A 98 15.49 -15.51 -3.04
CA ARG A 98 15.61 -14.71 -4.25
C ARG A 98 16.57 -15.32 -5.27
N LYS A 99 17.74 -15.80 -4.84
CA LYS A 99 18.73 -16.42 -5.73
C LYS A 99 18.18 -17.68 -6.39
N ILE A 100 17.48 -18.52 -5.62
CA ILE A 100 16.83 -19.73 -6.14
C ILE A 100 15.74 -19.36 -7.15
N LEU A 101 14.88 -18.38 -6.84
CA LEU A 101 13.82 -17.94 -7.75
C LEU A 101 14.37 -17.34 -9.06
N GLU A 102 15.46 -16.57 -9.01
CA GLU A 102 16.13 -16.07 -10.22
C GLU A 102 16.72 -17.21 -11.07
N ASN A 103 17.25 -18.27 -10.44
CA ASN A 103 17.74 -19.45 -11.16
C ASN A 103 16.60 -20.19 -11.86
N GLU A 104 15.50 -20.45 -11.15
CA GLU A 104 14.29 -21.05 -11.72
C GLU A 104 13.72 -20.19 -12.86
N PHE A 105 13.74 -18.86 -12.71
CA PHE A 105 13.27 -17.93 -13.74
C PHE A 105 14.09 -18.00 -15.03
N ARG A 106 15.42 -18.15 -14.93
CA ARG A 106 16.31 -18.32 -16.10
C ARG A 106 16.03 -19.62 -16.85
N MET A 107 15.71 -20.69 -16.12
CA MET A 107 15.35 -21.97 -16.72
C MET A 107 13.96 -21.91 -17.37
N LYS A 108 12.98 -21.32 -16.67
CA LYS A 108 11.60 -21.21 -17.16
C LYS A 108 10.90 -19.98 -16.57
N ASN A 109 10.71 -18.95 -17.38
CA ASN A 109 10.08 -17.68 -16.96
C ASN A 109 8.53 -17.76 -16.78
N LYS A 110 7.90 -18.83 -17.27
CA LYS A 110 6.47 -19.13 -17.17
C LYS A 110 6.23 -20.54 -16.59
N PRO A 111 6.51 -20.76 -15.30
CA PRO A 111 6.21 -22.04 -14.67
C PRO A 111 4.70 -22.26 -14.62
N THR A 112 4.30 -23.52 -14.76
CA THR A 112 2.93 -24.01 -14.60
C THR A 112 2.51 -24.00 -13.13
N ALA A 113 1.20 -24.15 -12.86
CA ALA A 113 0.70 -24.20 -11.49
C ALA A 113 1.33 -25.33 -10.65
N ARG A 114 1.62 -26.48 -11.26
CA ARG A 114 2.29 -27.62 -10.60
C ARG A 114 3.73 -27.28 -10.23
N GLU A 115 4.46 -26.64 -11.14
CA GLU A 115 5.86 -26.21 -10.87
C GLU A 115 5.90 -25.12 -9.80
N ILE A 116 4.98 -24.15 -9.84
CA ILE A 116 4.84 -23.13 -8.79
C ILE A 116 4.60 -23.79 -7.43
N ALA A 117 3.74 -24.82 -7.36
CA ALA A 117 3.52 -25.55 -6.12
C ALA A 117 4.78 -26.27 -5.61
N LYS A 118 5.57 -26.87 -6.51
CA LYS A 118 6.84 -27.52 -6.16
C LYS A 118 7.85 -26.52 -5.61
N ILE A 119 8.04 -25.37 -6.29
CA ILE A 119 8.94 -24.29 -5.86
C ILE A 119 8.49 -23.73 -4.51
N ALA A 120 7.19 -23.50 -4.34
CA ALA A 120 6.59 -23.01 -3.09
C ALA A 120 6.86 -23.95 -1.91
N ASN A 121 6.68 -25.26 -2.10
CA ASN A 121 6.96 -26.27 -1.08
C ASN A 121 8.46 -26.30 -0.74
N ASN A 122 9.34 -26.30 -1.74
CA ASN A 122 10.79 -26.32 -1.54
C ASN A 122 11.31 -25.09 -0.77
N LEU A 123 10.73 -23.92 -1.04
CA LEU A 123 11.12 -22.65 -0.40
C LEU A 123 10.35 -22.35 0.89
N GLN A 124 9.40 -23.23 1.28
CA GLN A 124 8.45 -23.02 2.36
C GLN A 124 7.79 -21.63 2.26
N LYS A 125 7.26 -21.31 1.08
CA LYS A 125 6.53 -20.05 0.80
C LYS A 125 5.14 -20.36 0.27
N GLU A 126 4.23 -19.40 0.39
CA GLU A 126 2.90 -19.53 -0.20
C GLU A 126 2.96 -19.58 -1.72
N ARG A 127 2.14 -20.44 -2.33
CA ARG A 127 2.03 -20.56 -3.80
C ARG A 127 1.75 -19.20 -4.46
N GLU A 128 0.90 -18.40 -3.83
CA GLU A 128 0.55 -17.07 -4.31
C GLU A 128 1.74 -16.10 -4.28
N THR A 129 2.60 -16.18 -3.25
CA THR A 129 3.84 -15.38 -3.18
C THR A 129 4.76 -15.72 -4.35
N ILE A 130 4.95 -17.00 -4.65
CA ILE A 130 5.79 -17.44 -5.79
C ILE A 130 5.16 -17.00 -7.12
N ARG A 131 3.85 -17.20 -7.29
CA ARG A 131 3.12 -16.77 -8.50
C ARG A 131 3.26 -15.26 -8.74
N ILE A 132 3.03 -14.44 -7.72
CA ILE A 132 3.18 -12.98 -7.78
C ILE A 132 4.62 -12.60 -8.09
N TRP A 133 5.60 -13.30 -7.50
CA TRP A 133 7.02 -13.05 -7.77
C TRP A 133 7.35 -13.25 -9.26
N PHE A 134 6.96 -14.37 -9.87
CA PHE A 134 7.18 -14.63 -11.30
C PHE A 134 6.46 -13.59 -12.18
N CYS A 135 5.24 -13.19 -11.83
CA CYS A 135 4.51 -12.12 -12.53
C CYS A 135 5.28 -10.79 -12.50
N ASN A 136 5.70 -10.36 -11.31
CA ASN A 136 6.45 -9.12 -11.12
C ASN A 136 7.82 -9.18 -11.81
N ARG A 137 8.49 -10.34 -11.78
CA ARG A 137 9.80 -10.54 -12.40
C ARG A 137 9.74 -10.45 -13.93
N ARG A 138 8.72 -11.03 -14.56
CA ARG A 138 8.45 -10.87 -16.00
C ARG A 138 8.13 -9.42 -16.37
N GLN A 139 7.35 -8.72 -15.54
CA GLN A 139 7.06 -7.30 -15.78
C GLN A 139 8.33 -6.45 -15.71
N LYS A 140 9.24 -6.75 -14.79
CA LYS A 140 10.53 -6.05 -14.67
C LYS A 140 11.40 -6.26 -15.92
N GLU A 141 11.46 -7.47 -16.45
CA GLU A 141 12.23 -7.80 -17.66
C GLU A 141 11.78 -7.01 -18.89
N LYS A 142 10.46 -6.77 -19.04
CA LYS A 142 9.92 -5.96 -20.15
C LYS A 142 10.17 -4.46 -20.04
N ARG A 143 10.61 -3.97 -18.88
CA ARG A 143 10.84 -2.54 -18.61
C ARG A 143 12.32 -2.15 -18.75
N ILE A 144 13.19 -3.14 -18.90
CA ILE A 144 14.63 -2.99 -19.18
C ILE A 144 14.76 -3.13 -20.69
#